data_AF-A0A7K1USV4-F1
#
_entry.id   AF-A0A7K1USV4-F1
#
_cell.length_a   1.000
_cell.length_b   1.000
_cell.length_c   1.000
_cell.angle_alpha   90.00
_cell.angle_beta   90.00
_cell.angle_gamma   90.00
#
_symmetry.space_group_name_H-M   'P 1'
#
loop_
_entity.id
_entity.type
_entity.pdbx_description
1 polymer ?
#
loop_
_entity_poly.entity_id
_entity_poly.type
_entity_poly.pdbx_seq_one_letter_code
_entity_poly.pdbx_strand_id
1 'polypeptide(L)'
;MSGYLYLRTEPQLWTVGHYAPDGEWIPESDHGSSTAAAERVSVLNGGVSTVDVAELIKERDDLKDQCKELLDQVQCLQWDLGALQQQHDLCPQQPAVGSKR
;
A
#
# COMPACT_ATOMS: atom_id res chain seq x y z
N MET A 1 11.30 -31.25 14.36
CA MET A 1 10.80 -30.66 13.11
C MET A 1 12.00 -30.16 12.35
N SER A 2 12.31 -30.77 11.20
CA SER A 2 13.35 -30.26 10.30
C SER A 2 12.75 -29.11 9.50
N GLY A 3 13.29 -27.91 9.62
CA GLY A 3 12.88 -26.77 8.80
C GLY A 3 13.28 -26.97 7.32
N TYR A 4 12.66 -26.20 6.44
CA TYR A 4 13.09 -26.09 5.05
C TYR A 4 14.41 -25.32 4.95
N LEU A 5 15.23 -25.73 4.00
CA LEU A 5 16.55 -25.19 3.67
C LEU A 5 16.66 -25.05 2.15
N TYR A 6 17.67 -24.34 1.67
CA TYR A 6 17.97 -24.29 0.24
C TYR A 6 19.45 -24.58 0.02
N LEU A 7 19.74 -25.34 -1.04
CA LEU A 7 21.08 -25.78 -1.43
C LEU A 7 21.32 -25.41 -2.89
N ARG A 8 22.56 -25.02 -3.23
CA ARG A 8 22.94 -24.86 -4.63
C ARG A 8 23.24 -26.24 -5.22
N THR A 9 22.33 -26.76 -6.03
CA THR A 9 22.41 -28.09 -6.66
C THR A 9 23.19 -28.05 -7.98
N GLU A 10 23.13 -26.93 -8.69
CA GLU A 10 23.88 -26.69 -9.93
C GLU A 10 24.42 -25.25 -9.99
N PRO A 11 25.35 -24.89 -10.90
CA PRO A 11 25.95 -23.55 -10.95
C PRO A 11 24.95 -22.39 -11.00
N GLN A 12 23.76 -22.60 -11.58
CA GLN A 12 22.69 -21.60 -11.71
C GLN A 12 21.36 -22.08 -11.09
N LEU A 13 21.37 -23.15 -10.29
CA LEU A 13 20.17 -23.76 -9.73
C LEU A 13 20.28 -23.89 -8.22
N TRP A 14 19.26 -23.40 -7.53
CA TRP A 14 19.09 -23.49 -6.08
C TRP A 14 17.82 -24.26 -5.76
N THR A 15 17.97 -25.39 -5.07
CA THR A 15 16.86 -26.27 -4.71
C THR A 15 16.49 -26.09 -3.24
N VAL A 16 15.23 -25.78 -2.99
CA VAL A 16 14.61 -25.78 -1.66
C VAL A 16 14.19 -27.21 -1.31
N GLY A 17 14.37 -27.60 -0.05
CA GLY A 17 13.99 -28.92 0.44
C GLY A 17 14.17 -29.04 1.94
N HIS A 18 14.00 -30.25 2.48
CA HIS A 18 14.21 -30.55 3.88
C HIS A 18 14.77 -31.96 4.05
N TYR A 19 15.32 -32.23 5.23
CA TYR A 19 15.76 -33.58 5.58
C TYR A 19 14.65 -34.35 6.28
N ALA A 20 14.37 -35.55 5.78
CA ALA A 20 13.56 -36.53 6.47
C ALA A 20 14.25 -37.02 7.75
N PRO A 21 13.52 -37.66 8.68
CA PRO A 21 14.09 -38.13 9.95
C PRO A 21 15.22 -39.16 9.81
N ASP A 22 15.27 -39.85 8.67
CA ASP A 22 16.33 -40.80 8.29
C ASP A 22 17.55 -40.14 7.64
N GLY A 23 17.51 -38.81 7.44
CA GLY A 23 18.58 -38.04 6.82
C GLY A 23 18.50 -37.95 5.30
N GLU A 24 17.44 -38.47 4.67
CA GLU A 24 17.22 -38.31 3.23
C GLU A 24 16.87 -36.85 2.87
N TRP A 25 17.48 -36.30 1.82
CA TRP A 25 17.14 -34.99 1.29
C TRP A 25 15.92 -35.08 0.38
N ILE A 26 14.83 -34.40 0.75
CA ILE A 26 13.59 -34.33 -0.03
C ILE A 26 13.53 -32.95 -0.71
N PRO A 27 13.73 -32.87 -2.05
CA PRO A 27 13.59 -31.62 -2.79
C PRO A 27 12.12 -31.20 -2.91
N GLU A 28 11.88 -29.90 -2.89
CA GLU A 28 10.54 -29.28 -2.99
C GLU A 28 10.41 -28.38 -4.22
N SER A 29 11.38 -27.49 -4.47
CA SER A 29 11.33 -26.57 -5.63
C SER A 29 12.71 -26.05 -6.05
N ASP A 30 12.85 -25.69 -7.32
CA ASP A 30 14.07 -25.16 -7.92
C ASP A 30 13.95 -23.67 -8.29
N HIS A 31 15.05 -22.93 -8.12
CA HIS A 31 15.11 -21.48 -8.27
C HIS A 31 16.39 -21.06 -8.99
N GLY A 32 16.29 -20.06 -9.88
CA GLY A 32 17.44 -19.53 -10.63
C GLY A 32 18.37 -18.63 -9.80
N SER A 33 18.03 -18.32 -8.54
CA SER A 33 18.85 -17.48 -7.67
C SER A 33 18.69 -17.88 -6.20
N SER A 34 19.73 -17.61 -5.40
CA SER A 34 19.71 -17.85 -3.96
C SER A 34 18.64 -17.01 -3.25
N THR A 35 18.39 -15.78 -3.73
CA THR A 35 17.41 -14.87 -3.15
C THR A 35 16.00 -15.43 -3.27
N ALA A 36 15.61 -15.91 -4.46
CA ALA A 36 14.31 -16.53 -4.67
C ALA A 36 14.13 -17.81 -3.83
N ALA A 37 15.17 -18.64 -3.73
CA ALA A 37 15.15 -19.82 -2.86
C ALA A 37 15.02 -19.46 -1.37
N ALA A 38 15.71 -18.40 -0.93
CA ALA A 38 15.65 -17.91 0.45
C ALA A 38 14.26 -17.36 0.80
N GLU A 39 13.61 -16.64 -0.10
CA GLU A 39 12.23 -16.17 0.07
C GLU A 39 11.27 -17.36 0.23
N ARG A 40 11.39 -18.39 -0.61
CA ARG A 40 10.59 -19.62 -0.51
C ARG A 40 10.80 -20.34 0.83
N VAL A 41 12.05 -20.49 1.26
CA VAL A 41 12.38 -21.09 2.56
C VAL A 41 11.83 -20.28 3.73
N SER A 42 11.91 -18.95 3.65
CA SER A 42 11.32 -18.06 4.65
C SER A 42 9.82 -18.34 4.79
N VAL A 43 9.06 -18.35 3.68
CA VAL A 43 7.62 -18.63 3.68
C VAL A 43 7.32 -20.03 4.23
N LEU A 44 8.02 -21.06 3.76
CA LEU A 44 7.80 -22.45 4.20
C LEU A 44 8.11 -22.68 5.68
N ASN A 45 9.06 -21.92 6.23
CA ASN A 45 9.38 -21.93 7.65
C ASN A 45 8.45 -21.03 8.50
N GLY A 46 7.35 -20.53 7.93
CA GLY A 46 6.39 -19.69 8.64
C GLY A 46 6.86 -18.24 8.79
N GLY A 47 7.76 -17.79 7.92
CA GLY A 47 8.13 -16.39 7.74
C GLY A 47 6.89 -15.61 7.35
N VAL A 48 6.17 -15.11 8.35
CA VAL A 48 5.21 -14.04 8.21
C VAL A 48 6.03 -12.88 7.66
N SER A 49 5.71 -12.39 6.46
CA SER A 49 6.16 -11.08 6.02
C SER A 49 5.90 -10.16 7.21
N THR A 50 6.95 -9.64 7.84
CA THR A 50 6.86 -8.83 9.06
C THR A 50 6.31 -7.46 8.69
N VAL A 51 5.14 -7.46 8.09
CA VAL A 51 4.26 -6.33 8.05
C VAL A 51 3.87 -6.14 9.49
N ASP A 52 4.41 -5.11 10.12
CA ASP A 52 3.96 -4.72 11.43
C ASP A 52 2.50 -4.28 11.29
N VAL A 53 1.59 -5.21 11.57
CA VAL A 53 0.15 -5.00 11.47
C VAL A 53 -0.26 -3.83 12.37
N ALA A 54 0.47 -3.59 13.47
CA ALA A 54 0.20 -2.44 14.34
C ALA A 54 0.57 -1.12 13.66
N GLU A 55 1.68 -1.07 12.92
CA GLU A 55 2.07 0.11 12.12
C GLU A 55 1.04 0.41 11.03
N LEU A 56 0.60 -0.60 10.28
CA LEU A 56 -0.44 -0.42 9.25
C LEU A 56 -1.79 0.01 9.84
N ILE A 57 -2.17 -0.51 11.01
CA ILE A 57 -3.38 -0.09 11.70
C ILE A 57 -3.30 1.39 12.07
N LYS A 58 -2.16 1.82 12.61
CA LYS A 58 -1.92 3.21 12.97
C LYS A 58 -1.99 4.12 11.74
N GLU A 59 -1.30 3.78 10.66
CA GLU A 59 -1.33 4.56 9.41
C GLU A 59 -2.76 4.71 8.87
N ARG A 60 -3.55 3.64 8.90
CA ARG A 60 -4.96 3.67 8.47
C ARG A 60 -5.80 4.60 9.32
N ASP A 61 -5.60 4.61 10.64
CA ASP A 61 -6.36 5.46 11.55
C ASP A 61 -5.96 6.94 11.38
N ASP A 62 -4.65 7.23 11.28
CA ASP A 62 -4.15 8.57 11.01
C ASP A 62 -4.68 9.12 9.68
N LEU A 63 -4.73 8.29 8.63
CA LEU A 63 -5.27 8.68 7.32
C LEU A 63 -6.78 8.94 7.39
N LYS A 64 -7.52 8.15 8.17
CA LYS A 64 -8.96 8.33 8.36
C LYS A 64 -9.27 9.66 9.06
N ASP A 65 -8.46 10.04 10.03
CA ASP A 65 -8.60 11.33 10.73
C ASP A 65 -8.29 12.50 9.79
N GLN A 66 -7.26 12.41 8.96
CA GLN A 66 -6.96 13.41 7.92
C GLN A 66 -8.11 13.53 6.90
N CYS A 67 -8.67 12.42 6.45
CA CYS A 67 -9.82 12.43 5.54
C CYS A 67 -11.04 13.13 6.15
N LYS A 68 -11.27 12.93 7.45
CA LYS A 68 -12.36 13.60 8.17
C LYS A 68 -12.13 15.12 8.23
N GLU A 69 -10.92 15.55 8.58
CA GLU A 69 -10.58 16.97 8.63
C GLU A 69 -10.73 17.65 7.26
N LEU A 70 -10.26 17.00 6.19
CA LEU A 70 -10.43 17.50 4.83
C LEU A 70 -11.91 17.65 4.44
N LEU A 71 -12.75 16.69 4.84
CA LEU A 71 -14.19 16.77 4.58
C LEU A 71 -14.83 17.97 5.28
N ASP A 72 -14.48 18.20 6.55
CA ASP A 72 -14.96 19.35 7.32
C ASP A 72 -14.51 20.67 6.66
N GLN A 73 -13.27 20.76 6.19
CA GLN A 73 -12.76 21.93 5.46
C GLN A 73 -13.52 22.18 4.14
N VAL A 74 -13.75 21.12 3.36
CA VAL A 74 -14.52 21.22 2.10
C VAL A 74 -15.93 21.73 2.38
N GLN A 75 -16.56 21.27 3.45
CA GLN A 75 -17.92 21.70 3.81
C GLN A 75 -17.96 23.19 4.18
N CYS A 76 -16.98 23.67 4.96
CA CYS A 76 -16.84 25.10 5.25
C CYS A 76 -16.69 25.93 3.96
N LEU A 77 -15.78 25.52 3.07
CA LEU A 77 -15.56 26.22 1.79
C LEU A 77 -16.81 26.24 0.91
N GLN A 78 -17.60 25.16 0.90
CA GLN A 78 -18.87 25.11 0.17
C GLN A 78 -19.88 26.13 0.72
N TRP A 79 -19.95 26.30 2.04
CA TRP A 79 -20.80 27.33 2.65
C TRP A 79 -20.36 28.74 2.28
N ASP A 80 -19.07 29.02 2.37
CA ASP A 80 -18.51 30.33 2.00
C ASP A 80 -18.75 30.66 0.53
N LEU A 81 -18.53 29.69 -0.37
CA LEU A 81 -18.80 29.82 -1.79
C LEU A 81 -20.28 30.11 -2.05
N GLY A 82 -21.18 29.40 -1.36
CA GLY A 82 -22.63 29.63 -1.48
C GLY A 82 -23.03 31.04 -1.04
N ALA A 83 -22.46 31.52 0.07
CA ALA A 83 -22.70 32.88 0.56
C ALA A 83 -22.19 33.94 -0.42
N LEU A 84 -20.98 33.76 -0.96
CA LEU A 84 -20.40 34.65 -1.97
C LEU A 84 -21.22 34.68 -3.27
N GLN A 85 -21.70 33.51 -3.73
CA GLN A 85 -22.54 33.43 -4.92
C GLN A 85 -23.86 34.20 -4.71
N GLN A 86 -24.49 34.06 -3.55
CA GLN A 86 -25.72 34.79 -3.23
C GLN A 86 -25.49 36.32 -3.22
N GLN A 87 -24.36 36.78 -2.69
CA GLN A 87 -23.99 38.19 -2.72
C GLN A 87 -23.76 38.70 -4.16
N HIS A 88 -23.08 37.90 -4.98
CA HIS A 88 -22.87 38.21 -6.39
C HIS A 88 -24.20 38.35 -7.15
N ASP A 89 -25.15 37.44 -6.92
CA ASP A 89 -26.45 37.44 -7.61
C ASP A 89 -27.34 38.65 -7.24
N LEU A 90 -27.13 39.20 -6.04
CA LEU A 90 -27.77 40.45 -5.58
C LEU A 90 -27.05 41.71 -6.06
N CYS A 91 -25.88 41.58 -6.67
CA CYS A 91 -25.12 42.72 -7.18
C CYS A 91 -25.83 43.28 -8.42
N PRO A 92 -26.23 44.56 -8.43
CA PRO A 92 -26.85 45.16 -9.60
C PRO A 92 -25.86 45.13 -10.77
N GLN A 93 -26.26 44.51 -11.89
CA GLN A 93 -25.43 44.50 -13.09
C GLN A 93 -25.15 45.94 -13.51
N GLN A 94 -23.87 46.32 -13.57
CA GLN A 94 -23.49 47.62 -14.11
C GLN A 94 -24.09 47.73 -15.52
N PRO A 95 -24.80 48.81 -15.85
CA PRO A 95 -25.33 48.98 -17.20
C PRO A 95 -24.15 48.92 -18.16
N ALA A 96 -24.21 47.98 -19.11
CA ALA A 96 -23.21 47.84 -20.16
C ALA A 96 -22.94 49.23 -20.73
N VAL A 97 -21.73 49.77 -20.48
CA VAL A 97 -21.32 51.05 -21.05
C VAL A 97 -21.29 50.83 -22.55
N GLY A 98 -22.38 51.21 -23.21
CA GLY A 98 -22.53 51.15 -24.65
C GLY A 98 -21.40 51.95 -25.26
N SER A 99 -20.44 51.24 -25.85
CA SER A 99 -19.41 51.83 -26.70
C SER A 99 -20.11 52.36 -27.95
N LYS A 100 -20.58 53.61 -27.89
CA LYS A 100 -21.00 54.36 -29.07
C LYS A 100 -19.72 54.82 -29.79
N ARG A 101 -19.41 54.19 -30.92
CA ARG A 101 -18.60 54.79 -31.97
C ARG A 101 -19.51 55.47 -32.97
#